data_AF-A0A9K3DD74-F1
#
_entry.id   AF-A0A9K3DD74-F1
#
_cell.length_a   1.000
_cell.length_b   1.000
_cell.length_c   1.000
_cell.angle_alpha   90.00
_cell.angle_beta   90.00
_cell.angle_gamma   90.00
#
_symmetry.space_group_name_H-M   'P 1'
#
loop_
_entity.id
_entity.type
_entity.pdbx_description
1 polymer ?
#
loop_
_entity_poly.entity_id
_entity_poly.type
_entity_poly.pdbx_seq_one_letter_code
_entity_poly.pdbx_strand_id
1 'polypeptide(L)' 'VYIVTADLDRLNLSHLIGTELLAPHGHGFYISGALLSKVETVANPAQYKEWREARIEEEV' A
#
# COMPACT_ATOMS: atom_id res chain seq x y z
N VAL A 1 -1.69 3.89 -8.14
CA VAL A 1 -3.00 3.62 -7.49
C VAL A 1 -3.46 4.90 -6.82
N TYR A 2 -4.74 5.24 -6.92
CA TYR A 2 -5.32 6.39 -6.21
C TYR A 2 -5.68 5.98 -4.78
N ILE A 3 -5.35 6.82 -3.80
CA ILE A 3 -5.61 6.60 -2.37
C ILE A 3 -6.12 7.89 -1.70
N VAL A 4 -7.04 7.77 -0.76
CA VAL A 4 -7.57 8.93 0.00
C VAL A 4 -6.80 9.12 1.31
N THR A 5 -6.86 10.33 1.88
CA THR A 5 -6.15 10.70 3.11
C THR A 5 -6.45 9.76 4.28
N ALA A 6 -7.70 9.32 4.41
CA ALA A 6 -8.12 8.38 5.46
C ALA A 6 -7.41 7.02 5.36
N ASP A 7 -7.11 6.54 4.14
CA ASP A 7 -6.34 5.30 3.96
C ASP A 7 -4.86 5.49 4.26
N LEU A 8 -4.30 6.68 4.04
CA LEU A 8 -2.93 7.00 4.47
C LEU A 8 -2.79 6.92 5.99
N ASP A 9 -3.76 7.46 6.73
CA ASP A 9 -3.77 7.35 8.20
C ASP A 9 -3.90 5.90 8.64
N ARG A 10 -4.80 5.13 8.01
CA ARG A 10 -5.00 3.70 8.31
C ARG A 10 -3.76 2.85 8.06
N LEU A 11 -3.01 3.17 7.00
CA LEU A 11 -1.77 2.47 6.62
C LEU A 11 -0.52 3.09 7.25
N ASN A 12 -0.68 4.08 8.13
CA ASN A 12 0.41 4.82 8.77
C ASN A 12 1.38 5.49 7.77
N LEU A 13 0.88 5.90 6.61
CA LEU A 13 1.63 6.54 5.51
C LEU A 13 1.54 8.07 5.49
N SER A 14 0.83 8.67 6.43
CA SER A 14 0.63 10.13 6.48
C SER A 14 1.93 10.92 6.63
N HIS A 15 2.99 10.29 7.16
CA HIS A 15 4.34 10.85 7.24
C HIS A 15 5.04 11.00 5.87
N LEU A 16 4.50 10.37 4.81
CA LEU A 16 5.02 10.48 3.44
C LEU A 16 4.41 11.65 2.67
N ILE A 17 3.42 12.37 3.24
CA ILE A 17 2.82 13.54 2.60
C ILE A 17 3.90 14.63 2.43
N GLY A 18 4.05 15.12 1.20
CA GLY A 18 5.10 16.07 0.85
C GLY A 18 6.41 15.44 0.35
N THR A 19 6.50 14.11 0.32
CA THR A 19 7.60 13.39 -0.35
C THR A 19 7.24 13.08 -1.80
N GLU A 20 8.24 12.75 -2.61
CA GLU A 20 8.06 12.31 -4.00
C GLU A 20 7.30 10.97 -4.14
N LEU A 21 7.11 10.24 -3.04
CA LEU A 21 6.42 8.94 -3.01
C LEU A 21 4.90 9.06 -3.11
N LEU A 22 4.36 10.25 -2.79
CA LEU A 22 2.93 10.57 -2.88
C LEU A 22 2.74 11.76 -3.81
N ALA A 23 2.19 11.50 -5.00
CA ALA A 23 1.84 12.57 -5.91
C ALA A 23 0.47 13.15 -5.52
N PRO A 24 0.37 14.43 -5.11
CA PRO A 24 -0.90 15.02 -4.71
C PRO A 24 -1.87 15.11 -5.88
N HIS A 25 -3.13 14.77 -5.65
CA HIS A 25 -4.18 14.88 -6.65
C HIS A 25 -5.54 15.20 -6.03
N GLY A 26 -5.93 16.48 -6.08
CA GLY A 26 -7.23 16.97 -5.62
C GLY A 26 -7.56 16.53 -4.19
N HIS A 27 -8.37 15.49 -4.04
CA HIS A 27 -8.86 14.95 -2.77
C HIS A 27 -8.07 13.73 -2.25
N GLY A 28 -6.93 13.41 -2.85
CA GLY A 28 -6.13 12.27 -2.46
C GLY A 28 -4.73 12.30 -3.05
N PHE A 29 -4.13 11.12 -3.16
CA PHE A 29 -2.77 10.95 -3.62
C PHE A 29 -2.67 9.79 -4.60
N TYR A 30 -1.71 9.87 -5.51
CA TYR A 30 -1.25 8.73 -6.27
C TYR A 30 0.01 8.15 -5.63
N ILE A 31 -0.01 6.83 -5.44
CA ILE A 31 1.10 6.04 -4.92
C ILE A 31 1.45 4.93 -5.92
N SER A 32 2.73 4.55 -5.98
CA SER A 32 3.16 3.42 -6.81
C SER A 32 2.59 2.10 -6.27
N GLY A 33 2.19 1.18 -7.16
CA GLY A 33 1.67 -0.12 -6.74
C GLY A 33 2.70 -0.95 -5.95
N ALA A 34 3.98 -0.80 -6.28
CA ALA A 34 5.07 -1.45 -5.55
C ALA A 34 5.22 -0.94 -4.12
N LEU A 35 5.03 0.37 -3.88
CA LEU A 35 5.07 0.93 -2.53
C LEU A 35 3.86 0.47 -1.72
N LEU A 36 2.65 0.51 -2.31
CA LEU A 36 1.43 0.05 -1.66
C LEU A 36 1.55 -1.42 -1.21
N SER A 37 2.00 -2.31 -2.09
CA SER A 37 2.18 -3.74 -1.78
C SER A 37 3.20 -3.98 -0.64
N LYS A 38 4.29 -3.21 -0.59
CA LYS A 38 5.24 -3.26 0.52
C LYS A 38 4.59 -2.82 1.84
N VAL A 39 3.77 -1.77 1.79
CA VAL A 39 3.07 -1.27 2.98
C VAL A 39 2.05 -2.29 3.45
N GLU A 40 1.25 -2.88 2.57
CA GLU A 40 0.30 -3.94 2.91
C GLU A 40 1.00 -5.14 3.56
N THR A 41 2.18 -5.50 3.06
CA THR A 41 3.02 -6.56 3.63
C THR A 41 3.47 -6.26 5.06
N VAL A 42 3.85 -5.01 5.33
CA VAL A 42 4.34 -4.56 6.64
C VAL A 42 3.20 -4.29 7.61
N ALA A 43 2.12 -3.68 7.15
CA ALA A 43 0.94 -3.34 7.93
C ALA A 43 0.12 -4.57 8.31
N ASN A 44 0.22 -5.65 7.52
CA ASN A 44 -0.54 -6.87 7.75
C ASN A 44 0.33 -8.13 7.57
N PRO A 45 1.22 -8.42 8.55
CA PRO A 45 2.17 -9.54 8.46
C PRO A 45 1.49 -10.90 8.24
N ALA A 46 0.25 -11.06 8.73
CA ALA A 46 -0.55 -12.26 8.55
C ALA A 46 -1.07 -12.42 7.11
N GLN A 47 -1.58 -11.34 6.50
CA GLN A 47 -2.10 -11.38 5.12
C GLN A 47 -0.99 -11.52 4.07
N TYR A 48 0.23 -11.03 4.34
CA TYR A 48 1.35 -11.28 3.41
C TYR A 48 1.68 -12.77 3.30
N LYS A 49 1.60 -13.49 4.42
CA LYS A 49 1.85 -14.93 4.44
C LYS A 49 0.77 -15.66 3.63
N GLU A 50 -0.50 -15.32 3.84
CA GLU A 50 -1.64 -15.87 3.09
C GLU A 50 -1.58 -15.50 1.59
N TRP A 51 -1.19 -14.28 1.23
CA TRP A 51 -1.02 -13.85 -0.17
C TRP A 51 0.14 -14.58 -0.86
N ARG A 52 1.26 -14.79 -0.16
CA ARG A 52 2.40 -15.57 -0.65
C ARG A 52 2.03 -17.04 -0.85
N GLU A 53 1.30 -17.62 0.09
CA GLU A 53 0.82 -19.01 0.02
C GLU A 53 -0.15 -19.19 -1.16
N ALA A 54 -1.13 -18.28 -1.32
CA ALA A 54 -2.08 -18.31 -2.44
C ALA A 54 -1.40 -18.19 -3.82
N ARG A 55 -0.36 -17.35 -3.93
CA ARG A 55 0.39 -17.18 -5.19
C ARG A 55 1.23 -18.39 -5.57
N ILE A 56 1.73 -19.13 -4.59
CA ILE A 56 2.45 -20.39 -4.83
C ILE A 56 1.46 -21.49 -5.25
N GLU A 57 0.25 -21.49 -4.70
CA GLU A 57 -0.80 -22.45 -5.05
C GLU A 57 -1.38 -22.22 -6.47
N GLU A 58 -1.43 -20.97 -6.94
CA GLU A 58 -1.85 -20.65 -8.32
C GLU A 58 -0.80 -20.99 -9.39
N GLU A 59 0.47 -21.22 -9.03
CA GLU A 59 1.55 -21.58 -9.97
C GLU A 59 1.77 -23.10 -10.13
N VAL A 60 0.98 -23.94 -9.46
CA VAL A 60 1.07 -25.43 -9.50
C VAL A 60 -0.05 -26.06 -10.31
#